data_AF-A0A9E3TPQ6-F1
#
_entry.id   AF-A0A9E3TPQ6-F1
#
_cell.length_a   1.000
_cell.length_b   1.000
_cell.length_c   1.000
_cell.angle_alpha   90.00
_cell.angle_beta   90.00
_cell.angle_gamma   90.00
#
_symmetry.space_group_name_H-M   'P 1'
#
loop_
_entity.id
_entity.type
_entity.pdbx_description
1 polymer ?
#
loop_
_entity_poly.entity_id
_entity_poly.type
_entity_poly.pdbx_seq_one_letter_code
_entity_poly.pdbx_strand_id
1 'polypeptide(L)'
;MRMLISAELVVGLALFVGCSQADLPSTNAAPVNTVCPIMGHDVSENGGSTIWNGQTIGFCCEGCLPKWDKLSDEDKAAKLAAPSQTDHNHSKPES
;
A
#
# COMPACT_ATOMS: atom_id res chain seq x y z
N MET A 1 41.30 54.21 21.22
CA MET A 1 41.33 53.31 22.40
C MET A 1 40.53 52.08 22.04
N ARG A 2 41.19 50.92 21.92
CA ARG A 2 40.60 49.63 21.55
C ARG A 2 39.89 49.06 22.78
N MET A 3 38.61 48.70 22.67
CA MET A 3 37.96 47.82 23.65
C MET A 3 37.17 46.75 22.90
N LEU A 4 37.68 45.54 23.06
CA LEU A 4 37.18 44.25 22.61
C LEU A 4 36.14 43.77 23.63
N ILE A 5 34.90 43.51 23.19
CA ILE A 5 33.86 42.77 23.93
C ILE A 5 33.02 42.07 22.84
N SER A 6 33.34 40.85 22.44
CA SER A 6 32.87 39.57 23.02
C SER A 6 31.41 39.26 22.71
N ALA A 7 31.23 38.12 22.04
CA ALA A 7 30.07 37.24 22.06
C ALA A 7 28.75 37.72 21.42
N GLU A 8 28.49 37.17 20.23
CA GLU A 8 27.28 36.39 19.95
C GLU A 8 25.93 37.06 20.24
N LEU A 9 25.45 37.88 19.31
CA LEU A 9 24.00 38.11 19.17
C LEU A 9 23.55 37.64 17.79
N VAL A 10 23.06 36.40 17.82
CA VAL A 10 22.31 35.70 16.79
C VAL A 10 21.20 36.61 16.24
N VAL A 11 21.32 37.07 15.00
CA VAL A 11 20.22 37.66 14.25
C VAL A 11 20.04 36.84 12.99
N GLY A 12 18.88 36.19 12.92
CA GLY A 12 18.57 35.12 11.98
C GLY A 12 18.40 35.59 10.54
N LEU A 13 18.74 34.68 9.63
CA LEU A 13 18.25 34.68 8.26
C LEU A 13 18.36 33.25 7.70
N ALA A 14 17.25 32.51 7.74
CA ALA A 14 16.80 31.55 6.73
C ALA A 14 15.77 30.59 7.33
N LEU A 15 14.52 30.96 7.16
CA LEU A 15 13.35 30.08 7.26
C LEU A 15 13.42 29.04 6.13
N PHE A 16 14.04 27.90 6.38
CA PHE A 16 13.73 26.68 5.64
C PHE A 16 13.37 25.60 6.66
N VAL A 17 12.16 25.71 7.20
CA VAL A 17 11.41 24.54 7.66
C VAL A 17 11.09 23.74 6.39
N GLY A 18 12.06 22.97 5.93
CA GLY A 18 11.81 21.87 5.01
C GLY A 18 11.12 20.79 5.82
N CYS A 19 9.80 20.68 5.68
CA CYS A 19 9.04 19.58 6.24
C CYS A 19 9.63 18.27 5.75
N SER A 20 10.24 17.54 6.69
CA SER A 20 10.54 16.12 6.58
C SER A 20 9.24 15.37 6.28
N GLN A 21 9.00 15.07 5.01
CA GLN A 21 8.19 13.91 4.64
C GLN A 21 9.11 13.00 3.86
N ALA A 22 9.98 12.32 4.61
CA ALA A 22 10.40 11.01 4.21
C ALA A 22 9.13 10.16 4.24
N ASP A 23 8.42 10.10 3.12
CA ASP A 23 7.49 9.02 2.86
C ASP A 23 8.33 7.74 2.82
N LEU A 24 8.52 7.14 3.99
CA LEU A 24 9.00 5.77 4.12
C LEU A 24 7.77 4.89 4.02
N PRO A 25 7.46 4.26 2.87
CA PRO A 25 6.51 3.16 2.86
C PRO A 25 7.23 1.94 3.42
N SER A 26 7.41 1.90 4.74
CA SER A 26 7.97 0.73 5.43
C SER A 26 7.26 0.51 6.75
N THR A 27 5.97 0.28 6.62
CA THR A 27 5.17 -0.50 7.54
C THR A 27 4.17 -1.18 6.64
N ASN A 28 4.04 -2.50 6.77
CA ASN A 28 2.96 -3.28 6.16
C ASN A 28 1.62 -2.66 6.55
N ALA A 29 1.20 -1.63 5.83
CA ALA A 29 -0.09 -1.01 6.03
C ALA A 29 -1.11 -2.11 5.79
N ALA A 30 -2.06 -2.26 6.73
CA ALA A 30 -3.08 -3.29 6.61
C ALA A 30 -3.74 -3.19 5.23
N PRO A 31 -4.02 -4.34 4.58
CA PRO A 31 -4.67 -4.33 3.29
C PRO A 31 -6.00 -3.59 3.38
N VAL A 32 -6.27 -2.72 2.40
CA VAL A 32 -7.51 -1.94 2.35
C VAL A 32 -8.73 -2.83 2.07
N ASN A 33 -8.48 -4.04 1.58
CA ASN A 33 -9.48 -5.06 1.29
C ASN A 33 -9.41 -6.21 2.30
N THR A 34 -10.58 -6.70 2.69
CA THR A 34 -10.74 -7.92 3.50
C THR A 34 -10.94 -9.16 2.63
N VAL A 35 -11.39 -8.98 1.38
CA VAL A 35 -11.65 -10.05 0.41
C VAL A 35 -10.66 -9.93 -0.76
N CYS A 36 -10.10 -11.06 -1.18
CA CYS A 36 -9.19 -11.17 -2.30
C CYS A 36 -9.89 -10.77 -3.61
N PRO A 37 -9.39 -9.75 -4.35
CA PRO A 37 -10.02 -9.29 -5.58
C PRO A 37 -9.87 -10.30 -6.74
N ILE A 38 -9.01 -11.31 -6.61
CA ILE A 38 -8.79 -12.31 -7.65
C ILE A 38 -9.80 -13.45 -7.56
N MET A 39 -9.99 -14.00 -6.36
CA MET A 39 -10.75 -15.24 -6.13
C MET A 39 -12.01 -15.03 -5.27
N GLY A 40 -12.15 -13.89 -4.57
CA GLY A 40 -13.30 -13.61 -3.71
C GLY A 40 -13.26 -14.28 -2.33
N HIS A 41 -12.14 -14.88 -1.92
CA HIS A 41 -11.95 -15.43 -0.57
C HIS A 41 -11.36 -14.41 0.40
N ASP A 42 -11.47 -14.63 1.70
CA ASP A 42 -10.86 -13.77 2.71
C ASP A 42 -9.33 -13.66 2.52
N VAL A 43 -8.82 -12.45 2.74
CA VAL A 43 -7.38 -12.18 2.72
C VAL A 43 -6.70 -12.96 3.85
N SER A 44 -5.58 -13.58 3.53
CA SER A 44 -4.78 -14.38 4.45
C SER A 44 -3.39 -13.78 4.54
N GLU A 45 -2.76 -13.82 5.73
CA GLU A 45 -1.37 -13.40 5.91
C GLU A 45 -0.40 -14.17 5.00
N ASN A 46 -0.74 -15.43 4.68
CA ASN A 46 0.05 -16.27 3.78
C ASN A 46 -0.18 -15.96 2.29
N GLY A 47 -1.19 -15.14 1.96
CA GLY A 47 -1.48 -14.79 0.57
C GLY A 47 -0.59 -13.70 0.00
N GLY A 48 0.09 -12.95 0.87
CA GLY A 48 0.88 -11.79 0.48
C GLY A 48 0.03 -10.56 0.20
N SER A 49 0.71 -9.46 -0.08
CA SER A 49 0.10 -8.18 -0.44
C SER A 49 0.97 -7.41 -1.43
N THR A 50 0.37 -6.46 -2.14
CA THR A 50 1.08 -5.56 -3.07
C THR A 50 0.57 -4.14 -2.92
N ILE A 51 1.38 -3.15 -3.29
CA ILE A 51 0.94 -1.75 -3.31
C ILE A 51 0.43 -1.42 -4.72
N TRP A 52 -0.84 -1.02 -4.81
CA TRP A 52 -1.45 -0.55 -6.05
C TRP A 52 -2.23 0.74 -5.79
N ASN A 53 -1.99 1.78 -6.60
CA ASN A 53 -2.52 3.14 -6.38
C ASN A 53 -2.25 3.71 -4.97
N GLY A 54 -1.08 3.38 -4.38
CA GLY A 54 -0.72 3.82 -3.03
C GLY A 54 -1.47 3.11 -1.90
N GLN A 55 -2.27 2.08 -2.23
CA GLN A 55 -3.02 1.28 -1.27
C GLN A 55 -2.45 -0.13 -1.20
N THR A 56 -2.37 -0.69 0.01
CA THR A 56 -2.02 -2.11 0.19
C THR A 56 -3.19 -2.98 -0.19
N ILE A 57 -2.98 -3.89 -1.14
CA ILE A 57 -3.95 -4.88 -1.57
C ILE A 57 -3.50 -6.25 -1.05
N GLY A 58 -4.33 -6.90 -0.25
CA GLY A 58 -4.09 -8.23 0.28
C GLY A 58 -4.70 -9.34 -0.57
N PHE A 59 -4.12 -10.53 -0.49
CA PHE A 59 -4.59 -11.71 -1.24
C PHE A 59 -4.88 -12.89 -0.32
N CYS A 60 -5.67 -13.86 -0.82
CA CYS A 60 -5.99 -15.08 -0.09
C CYS A 60 -4.90 -16.17 -0.21
N CYS A 61 -4.10 -16.15 -1.28
CA CYS A 61 -3.02 -17.11 -1.51
C CYS A 61 -1.93 -16.53 -2.43
N GLU A 62 -0.73 -17.12 -2.36
CA GLU A 62 0.47 -16.72 -3.13
C GLU A 62 0.22 -16.70 -4.65
N GLY A 63 -0.67 -17.58 -5.13
CA GLY A 63 -1.04 -17.67 -6.55
C GLY A 63 -1.96 -16.56 -7.06
N CYS A 64 -2.42 -15.65 -6.20
CA CYS A 64 -3.23 -14.49 -6.59
C CYS A 64 -2.38 -13.30 -7.03
N LEU A 65 -1.23 -13.08 -6.39
CA LEU A 65 -0.31 -11.98 -6.73
C LEU A 65 0.13 -12.00 -8.21
N PRO A 66 0.61 -13.12 -8.80
CA PRO A 66 0.96 -13.14 -10.22
C PRO A 66 -0.25 -13.04 -11.16
N LYS A 67 -1.48 -13.32 -10.69
CA LYS A 67 -2.69 -13.06 -11.48
C LYS A 67 -3.05 -11.58 -11.44
N TRP A 68 -2.91 -10.95 -10.28
CA TRP A 68 -3.08 -9.52 -10.09
C TRP A 68 -2.17 -8.71 -11.01
N ASP A 69 -0.88 -9.06 -11.08
CA ASP A 69 0.08 -8.32 -11.90
C ASP A 69 -0.18 -8.42 -13.41
N LYS A 70 -0.90 -9.46 -13.87
CA LYS A 70 -1.29 -9.64 -15.28
C LYS A 70 -2.53 -8.85 -15.68
N LEU A 71 -3.29 -8.33 -14.71
CA LEU A 71 -4.48 -7.54 -14.99
C LEU A 71 -4.09 -6.13 -15.46
N SER A 72 -4.93 -5.57 -16.34
CA SER A 72 -4.88 -4.14 -16.63
C SER A 72 -5.27 -3.33 -15.40
N ASP A 73 -4.88 -2.06 -15.33
CA ASP A 73 -5.25 -1.21 -14.20
C ASP A 73 -6.78 -1.01 -14.10
N GLU A 74 -7.48 -1.05 -15.24
CA GLU A 74 -8.94 -1.01 -15.31
C GLU A 74 -9.56 -2.27 -14.67
N ASP A 75 -9.04 -3.45 -15.00
CA ASP A 75 -9.51 -4.72 -14.41
C ASP A 75 -9.21 -4.81 -12.92
N LYS A 76 -8.04 -4.30 -12.49
CA LYS A 76 -7.66 -4.23 -11.07
C LYS A 76 -8.63 -3.36 -10.29
N ALA A 77 -8.98 -2.18 -10.82
CA ALA A 77 -9.95 -1.27 -10.21
C ALA A 77 -11.33 -1.95 -10.08
N ALA A 78 -11.80 -2.58 -11.15
CA ALA A 78 -13.09 -3.25 -11.18
C ALA A 78 -13.16 -4.39 -10.16
N LYS A 79 -12.12 -5.23 -10.08
CA LYS A 79 -12.06 -6.36 -9.16
C LYS A 79 -11.87 -5.98 -7.69
N LEU A 80 -11.27 -4.82 -7.41
CA LEU A 80 -11.21 -4.27 -6.06
C LEU A 80 -12.53 -3.63 -5.62
N ALA A 81 -13.19 -2.89 -6.53
CA ALA A 81 -14.46 -2.23 -6.24
C ALA A 81 -15.61 -3.24 -6.04
N ALA A 82 -15.57 -4.33 -6.79
CA ALA A 82 -16.43 -5.49 -6.62
C ALA A 82 -15.56 -6.74 -6.64
N PRO A 83 -15.23 -7.35 -5.48
CA PRO A 83 -14.65 -8.68 -5.41
C PRO A 83 -15.74 -9.69 -5.81
N SER A 84 -16.18 -9.59 -7.06
CA SER A 84 -17.14 -10.47 -7.66
C SER A 84 -16.47 -11.82 -7.72
N GLN A 85 -17.00 -12.71 -6.88
CA GLN A 85 -16.84 -14.14 -6.97
C GLN A 85 -16.80 -14.46 -8.47
N THR A 86 -15.61 -14.76 -9.01
CA THR A 86 -15.61 -15.46 -10.28
C THR A 86 -16.22 -16.79 -9.89
N ASP A 87 -17.38 -17.11 -10.44
CA ASP A 87 -18.12 -18.32 -10.16
C ASP A 87 -17.19 -19.53 -10.28
N HIS A 88 -16.51 -19.86 -9.19
CA HIS A 88 -15.92 -21.15 -9.00
C HIS A 88 -17.07 -22.03 -8.57
N ASN A 89 -17.99 -22.23 -9.53
CA ASN A 89 -18.89 -23.36 -9.54
C ASN A 89 -18.00 -24.60 -9.54
N HIS A 90 -17.58 -24.99 -8.35
CA HIS A 90 -17.19 -26.34 -8.06
C HIS A 90 -18.49 -27.12 -8.08
N SER A 91 -18.98 -27.40 -9.30
CA SER A 91 -19.80 -28.57 -9.56
C SER A 91 -19.02 -29.73 -8.97
N LYS A 92 -19.32 -30.05 -7.72
CA LYS A 92 -19.01 -31.36 -7.16
C LYS A 92 -19.92 -32.31 -7.94
N PRO A 93 -19.42 -33.21 -8.81
CA PRO A 93 -20.16 -34.43 -9.01
C PRO A 93 -20.10 -35.15 -7.66
N GLU A 94 -21.21 -35.07 -6.94
CA GLU A 94 -21.53 -36.06 -5.92
C GLU A 94 -21.50 -37.45 -6.57
N SER A 95 -20.58 -38.30 -6.12
CA SER A 95 -20.55 -39.73 -6.43
C SER A 95 -19.79 -40.46 -5.34
#